data_AF-A0A7X7K2A2-F1
#
_entry.id   AF-A0A7X7K2A2-F1
#
_cell.length_a   1.000
_cell.length_b   1.000
_cell.length_c   1.000
_cell.angle_alpha   90.00
_cell.angle_beta   90.00
_cell.angle_gamma   90.00
#
_symmetry.space_group_name_H-M   'P 1'
#
loop_
_entity.id
_entity.type
_entity.pdbx_description
1 polymer ?
#
loop_
_entity_poly.entity_id
_entity_poly.type
_entity_poly.pdbx_seq_one_letter_code
_entity_poly.pdbx_strand_id
1 'polypeptide(L)'
;MSASARRDLTQGSLTSGILRLAWPVTLGQMLMMAPSLYEALWLGQLGSAAQSAAGLTMAVRLVMISVLMALSVASGAVVARELGAGNQEGADRAALQSVILMVAA
;
A
#
# COMPACT_ATOMS: atom_id res chain seq x y z
N MET A 1 20.85 -19.54 -13.82
CA MET A 1 20.63 -20.08 -12.45
C MET A 1 21.11 -19.05 -11.45
N SER A 2 20.25 -18.14 -11.01
CA SER A 2 20.50 -17.30 -9.83
C SER A 2 19.28 -17.44 -8.93
N ALA A 3 19.33 -18.45 -8.07
CA ALA A 3 18.35 -18.61 -7.01
C ALA A 3 18.64 -17.50 -5.99
N SER A 4 17.94 -16.38 -6.09
CA SER A 4 17.84 -15.43 -4.99
C SER A 4 17.46 -16.24 -3.75
N ALA A 5 18.38 -16.31 -2.79
CA ALA A 5 18.15 -16.95 -1.52
C ALA A 5 16.88 -16.35 -0.91
N ARG A 6 15.77 -17.09 -0.95
CA ARG A 6 14.53 -16.74 -0.27
C ARG A 6 14.87 -16.70 1.21
N ARG A 7 15.19 -15.50 1.72
CA ARG A 7 15.29 -15.28 3.16
C ARG A 7 13.89 -15.41 3.68
N ASP A 8 13.63 -16.53 4.33
CA ASP A 8 12.42 -16.76 5.08
C ASP A 8 12.36 -15.74 6.23
N LEU A 9 11.54 -14.71 6.05
CA LEU A 9 11.38 -13.64 7.04
C LEU A 9 10.61 -14.11 8.28
N THR A 10 10.12 -15.35 8.28
CA THR A 10 9.48 -15.99 9.43
C THR A 10 10.48 -16.66 10.38
N GLN A 11 11.73 -16.87 9.95
CA GLN A 11 12.77 -17.55 10.74
C GLN A 11 13.79 -16.54 11.30
N GLY A 12 13.76 -16.31 12.61
CA GLY A 12 14.68 -15.40 13.32
C GLY A 12 14.03 -14.61 14.46
N SER A 13 14.72 -13.59 14.99
CA SER A 13 14.13 -12.69 15.99
C SER A 13 13.06 -11.80 15.34
N LEU A 14 11.80 -12.06 15.69
CA LEU A 14 10.61 -11.39 15.16
C LEU A 14 10.75 -9.85 15.18
N THR A 15 11.34 -9.33 16.27
CA THR A 15 11.58 -7.90 16.48
C THR A 15 12.56 -7.28 15.49
N SER A 16 13.67 -7.97 15.17
CA SER A 16 14.66 -7.47 14.21
C SER A 16 14.14 -7.54 12.77
N GLY A 17 13.40 -8.61 12.43
CA GLY A 17 12.76 -8.76 11.13
C GLY A 17 11.72 -7.66 10.86
N ILE A 18 10.84 -7.40 11.83
CA ILE A 18 9.83 -6.34 11.74
C ILE A 18 10.51 -4.97 11.63
N LEU A 19 11.48 -4.63 12.49
CA LEU A 19 12.15 -3.32 12.44
C LEU A 19 12.89 -3.07 11.12
N ARG A 20 13.54 -4.11 10.59
CA ARG A 20 14.27 -4.03 9.31
C ARG A 20 13.34 -3.85 8.11
N LEU A 21 12.10 -4.34 8.18
CA LEU A 21 11.08 -4.13 7.14
C LEU A 21 10.30 -2.82 7.34
N ALA A 22 9.99 -2.48 8.59
CA ALA A 22 9.22 -1.29 8.95
C ALA A 22 9.99 0.00 8.64
N TRP A 23 11.31 0.02 8.85
CA TRP A 23 12.15 1.18 8.53
C TRP A 23 12.02 1.66 7.06
N PRO A 24 12.27 0.82 6.03
CA PRO A 24 12.12 1.25 4.64
C PRO A 24 10.68 1.57 4.26
N VAL A 25 9.68 0.86 4.79
CA VAL A 25 8.27 1.15 4.52
C VAL A 25 7.87 2.51 5.08
N THR A 26 8.30 2.83 6.31
CA THR A 26 8.01 4.12 6.95
C THR A 26 8.68 5.26 6.18
N LEU A 27 9.95 5.08 5.81
CA LEU A 27 10.67 6.06 5.01
C LEU A 27 9.98 6.28 3.65
N GLY A 28 9.58 5.21 2.97
CA GLY A 28 8.82 5.28 1.72
C GLY A 28 7.52 6.07 1.87
N GLN A 29 6.77 5.83 2.95
CA GLN A 29 5.54 6.58 3.25
C GLN A 29 5.81 8.06 3.51
N MET A 30 6.91 8.40 4.19
CA MET A 30 7.30 9.81 4.39
C MET A 30 7.61 10.51 3.08
N LEU A 31 8.33 9.83 2.16
CA LEU A 31 8.56 10.35 0.81
C LEU A 31 7.26 10.51 0.02
N MET A 32 6.31 9.59 0.19
CA MET A 32 4.99 9.67 -0.46
C MET A 32 4.16 10.85 0.05
N MET A 33 4.35 11.32 1.29
CA MET A 33 3.65 12.48 1.84
C MET A 33 4.23 13.83 1.42
N ALA A 34 5.49 13.88 0.98
CA ALA A 34 6.15 15.15 0.62
C ALA A 34 5.46 15.90 -0.54
N PRO A 35 5.03 15.25 -1.64
CA PRO A 35 4.28 15.91 -2.71
C PRO A 35 2.94 16.50 -2.22
N SER A 36 2.23 15.79 -1.33
CA SER A 36 0.95 16.26 -0.79
C SER A 36 1.11 17.51 0.07
N LEU A 37 2.20 17.60 0.83
CA LEU A 37 2.57 18.81 1.60
C LEU A 37 2.89 19.98 0.66
N TYR A 38 3.67 19.74 -0.39
CA TYR A 38 4.01 20.75 -1.38
C TYR A 38 2.77 21.29 -2.09
N GLU A 39 1.88 20.40 -2.55
CA GLU A 39 0.61 20.77 -3.20
C GLU A 39 -0.24 21.65 -2.29
N ALA A 40 -0.38 21.29 -1.00
CA ALA A 40 -1.14 22.07 -0.03
C ALA A 40 -0.54 23.48 0.20
N LEU A 41 0.78 23.58 0.35
CA LEU A 41 1.47 24.87 0.52
C LEU A 41 1.36 25.75 -0.73
N TRP A 42 1.46 25.16 -1.91
CA TRP A 42 1.35 25.87 -3.19
C TRP A 42 -0.07 26.38 -3.42
N LEU A 43 -1.08 25.54 -3.19
CA LEU A 43 -2.50 25.92 -3.31
C LEU A 43 -2.94 26.93 -2.24
N GLY A 44 -2.34 26.88 -1.04
CA GLY A 44 -2.57 27.89 -0.01
C GLY A 44 -2.11 29.29 -0.43
N GLN A 45 -1.08 29.40 -1.26
CA GLN A 45 -0.59 30.68 -1.81
C GLN A 45 -1.48 31.25 -2.92
N LEU A 46 -2.26 30.40 -3.61
CA LEU A 46 -3.16 30.78 -4.72
C LEU A 46 -4.50 31.37 -4.24
N GLY A 47 -4.74 31.41 -2.92
CA GLY A 47 -5.91 32.01 -2.30
C GLY A 47 -6.95 30.98 -1.82
N SER A 48 -7.86 31.42 -0.95
CA SER A 48 -8.83 30.55 -0.27
C SER A 48 -9.74 29.76 -1.22
N ALA A 49 -10.14 30.37 -2.33
CA ALA A 49 -10.98 29.73 -3.34
C ALA A 49 -10.30 28.52 -4.00
N ALA A 50 -8.99 28.62 -4.28
CA ALA A 50 -8.21 27.53 -4.87
C ALA A 50 -8.05 26.36 -3.89
N GLN A 51 -7.81 26.68 -2.61
CA GLN A 51 -7.69 25.68 -1.55
C GLN A 51 -9.02 24.96 -1.27
N SER A 52 -10.15 25.67 -1.27
CA SER A 52 -11.48 25.07 -1.09
C SER A 52 -11.85 24.14 -2.25
N ALA A 53 -11.57 24.53 -3.49
CA ALA A 53 -11.80 23.68 -4.67
C ALA A 53 -10.92 22.41 -4.65
N ALA A 54 -9.66 22.54 -4.23
CA ALA A 54 -8.77 21.40 -4.08
C ALA A 54 -9.22 20.42 -2.98
N GLY A 55 -9.69 20.93 -1.85
CA GLY A 55 -10.27 20.10 -0.78
C GLY A 55 -11.49 19.30 -1.24
N LEU A 56 -12.38 19.92 -2.03
CA LEU A 56 -13.52 19.23 -2.61
C LEU A 56 -13.08 18.14 -3.60
N THR A 57 -12.13 18.46 -4.47
CA THR A 57 -11.55 17.52 -5.44
C THR A 57 -10.88 16.33 -4.74
N MET A 58 -10.18 16.57 -3.63
CA MET A 58 -9.57 15.53 -2.81
C MET A 58 -10.62 14.59 -2.22
N ALA A 59 -11.72 15.13 -1.68
CA ALA A 59 -12.82 14.33 -1.14
C ALA A 59 -13.46 13.45 -2.24
N VAL A 60 -13.75 14.03 -3.41
CA VAL A 60 -14.29 13.28 -4.55
C VAL A 60 -13.31 12.22 -5.02
N ARG A 61 -12.01 12.55 -5.14
CA ARG A 61 -10.95 11.60 -5.49
C ARG A 61 -10.93 10.43 -4.51
N LEU A 62 -10.95 10.70 -3.20
CA LEU A 62 -10.94 9.66 -2.17
C LEU A 62 -12.14 8.71 -2.30
N VAL A 63 -13.33 9.24 -2.54
CA VAL A 63 -14.53 8.41 -2.78
C VAL A 63 -14.33 7.53 -4.01
N MET A 64 -13.87 8.11 -5.12
CA MET A 64 -13.63 7.38 -6.38
C MET A 64 -12.59 6.25 -6.23
N ILE A 65 -11.51 6.48 -5.48
CA ILE A 65 -10.44 5.46 -5.31
C ILE A 65 -10.63 4.56 -4.08
N SER A 66 -11.62 4.83 -3.23
CA SER A 66 -11.82 4.12 -1.95
C SER A 66 -12.01 2.61 -2.13
N VAL A 67 -12.80 2.21 -3.12
CA VAL A 67 -13.07 0.80 -3.42
C VAL A 67 -11.80 0.09 -3.86
N LEU A 68 -11.02 0.72 -4.73
CA LEU A 68 -9.77 0.16 -5.23
C LEU A 68 -8.72 0.04 -4.12
N MET A 69 -8.62 1.05 -3.24
CA MET A 69 -7.78 0.97 -2.05
C MET A 69 -8.22 -0.16 -1.11
N ALA A 70 -9.52 -0.30 -0.85
CA ALA A 70 -10.06 -1.35 0.01
C ALA A 70 -9.73 -2.76 -0.55
N LEU A 71 -9.94 -2.96 -1.86
CA LEU A 71 -9.59 -4.22 -2.53
C LEU A 71 -8.09 -4.51 -2.50
N SER A 72 -7.24 -3.49 -2.70
CA SER A 72 -5.78 -3.65 -2.63
C SER A 72 -5.30 -4.04 -1.24
N VAL A 73 -5.89 -3.48 -0.18
CA VAL A 73 -5.52 -3.83 1.20
C VAL A 73 -6.08 -5.21 1.58
N ALA A 74 -7.32 -5.51 1.21
CA ALA A 74 -7.96 -6.79 1.51
C ALA A 74 -7.24 -7.97 0.84
N SER A 75 -6.89 -7.84 -0.44
CA SER A 75 -6.13 -8.86 -1.17
C SER A 75 -4.76 -9.12 -0.54
N GLY A 76 -4.01 -8.07 -0.20
CA GLY A 76 -2.74 -8.18 0.50
C GLY A 76 -2.86 -8.91 1.83
N ALA A 77 -3.92 -8.64 2.61
CA ALA A 77 -4.17 -9.31 3.89
C ALA A 77 -4.45 -10.82 3.73
N VAL A 78 -5.21 -11.21 2.70
CA VAL A 78 -5.49 -12.63 2.42
C VAL A 78 -4.20 -13.37 2.03
N VAL A 79 -3.40 -12.78 1.13
CA VAL A 79 -2.13 -13.37 0.72
C VAL A 79 -1.15 -13.48 1.89
N ALA A 80 -1.06 -12.44 2.72
CA ALA A 80 -0.23 -12.45 3.93
C ALA A 80 -0.65 -13.55 4.91
N ARG A 81 -1.97 -13.82 5.03
CA ARG A 81 -2.49 -14.88 5.90
C ARG A 81 -2.10 -16.28 5.41
N GLU A 82 -2.25 -16.55 4.11
CA GLU A 82 -1.89 -17.85 3.53
C GLU A 82 -0.37 -18.10 3.58
N LEU A 83 0.44 -17.06 3.34
CA LEU A 83 1.89 -17.13 3.50
C LEU A 83 2.29 -17.40 4.97
N GLY A 84 1.65 -16.73 5.93
CA GLY A 84 1.90 -16.94 7.35
C GLY A 84 1.52 -18.34 7.85
N ALA A 85 0.56 -19.00 7.18
CA ALA A 85 0.16 -20.38 7.46
C ALA A 85 1.08 -21.44 6.79
N GLY A 86 2.10 -21.01 6.03
CA GLY A 86 2.97 -21.90 5.26
C GLY A 86 2.32 -22.50 4.01
N ASN A 87 1.14 -22.03 3.62
CA ASN A 87 0.38 -22.54 2.48
C ASN A 87 0.74 -21.79 1.19
N GLN A 88 1.88 -22.14 0.58
CA GLN A 88 2.36 -21.46 -0.64
C GLN A 88 1.39 -21.60 -1.82
N GLU A 89 0.75 -22.77 -2.00
CA GLU A 89 -0.24 -22.96 -3.07
C GLU A 89 -1.51 -22.14 -2.84
N GLY A 90 -1.93 -21.98 -1.59
CA GLY A 90 -3.06 -21.11 -1.23
C GLY A 90 -2.74 -19.64 -1.49
N ALA A 91 -1.52 -19.20 -1.17
CA ALA A 91 -1.05 -17.84 -1.42
C ALA A 91 -1.02 -17.51 -2.92
N ASP A 92 -0.50 -18.41 -3.76
CA ASP A 92 -0.45 -18.22 -5.22
C ASP A 92 -1.86 -18.13 -5.82
N ARG A 93 -2.79 -18.99 -5.38
CA ARG A 93 -4.20 -18.93 -5.80
C ARG A 93 -4.88 -17.64 -5.36
N ALA A 94 -4.69 -17.22 -4.11
CA ALA A 94 -5.25 -15.99 -3.57
C ALA A 94 -4.70 -14.76 -4.30
N ALA A 95 -3.42 -14.75 -4.65
CA ALA A 95 -2.80 -13.68 -5.43
C ALA A 95 -3.41 -13.59 -6.84
N LEU A 96 -3.57 -14.72 -7.53
CA LEU A 96 -4.20 -14.75 -8.86
C LEU A 96 -5.65 -14.29 -8.82
N GLN A 97 -6.44 -14.78 -7.85
CA GLN A 97 -7.83 -14.34 -7.68
C GLN A 97 -7.92 -12.85 -7.38
N SER A 98 -7.03 -12.32 -6.54
CA SER A 98 -6.98 -10.89 -6.23
C SER A 98 -6.69 -10.04 -7.47
N VAL A 99 -5.76 -10.46 -8.32
CA VAL A 99 -5.44 -9.77 -9.58
C VAL A 99 -6.63 -9.83 -10.54
N ILE A 100 -7.28 -10.99 -10.69
CA ILE A 100 -8.46 -11.13 -11.54
C ILE A 100 -9.58 -10.22 -11.03
N LEU A 101 -9.83 -10.18 -9.73
CA LEU A 101 -10.81 -9.28 -9.12
C LEU A 101 -10.46 -7.81 -9.34
N MET A 102 -9.19 -7.41 -9.28
CA MET A 102 -8.75 -6.04 -9.55
C MET A 102 -8.87 -5.63 -11.03
N VAL A 103 -8.73 -6.56 -11.97
CA VAL A 103 -8.84 -6.28 -13.42
C VAL A 103 -10.30 -6.32 -13.89
N ALA A 104 -11.13 -7.15 -13.25
CA ALA A 104 -12.54 -7.29 -13.60
C ALA A 104 -13.48 -6.26 -12.93
N ALA A 105 -13.02 -5.60 -11.86
CA ALA A 105 -13.76 -4.56 -11.12
C ALA A 105 -13.51 -3.17 -11.70
#